data_AF-A0A969E3C6-F1
#
_entry.id   AF-A0A969E3C6-F1
#
_cell.length_a   1.000
_cell.length_b   1.000
_cell.length_c   1.000
_cell.angle_alpha   90.00
_cell.angle_beta   90.00
_cell.angle_gamma   90.00
#
_symmetry.space_group_name_H-M   'P 1'
#
loop_
_entity.id
_entity.type
_entity.pdbx_description
1 polymer ?
#
loop_
_entity_poly.entity_id
_entity_poly.type
_entity_poly.pdbx_seq_one_letter_code
_entity_poly.pdbx_strand_id
1 'polypeptide(L)'
;MRDAADLTRWAGWLGWEKARAGRFKIQPNWSSYELIKHLQKGEQSPVKVVLNNERTPAQVAAKVAKTLELDSAAFNAVFTDTAFLDSLQLAPTALMCVFLPNTYEFFWNTEPEKFLERMTKEYRKFWNDNRTARAKSGNMTPEQAVTMASIVEGETRHNDERPKVAAVYLNRYKNNMKLQADPTVQYALMEIEKRVLSVAFLTAIISRRIPTILT
;
A
#
# COMPACT_ATOMS: atom_id res chain seq x y z
N MET A 1 -36.61 10.93 -4.73
CA MET A 1 -36.59 11.67 -3.45
C MET A 1 -37.40 12.95 -3.60
N ARG A 2 -38.48 13.11 -2.83
CA ARG A 2 -39.34 14.33 -2.90
C ARG A 2 -38.79 15.45 -2.02
N ASP A 3 -38.44 15.15 -0.77
CA ASP A 3 -37.83 16.07 0.19
C ASP A 3 -37.24 15.30 1.40
N ALA A 4 -36.62 16.01 2.35
CA ALA A 4 -36.02 15.43 3.56
C ALA A 4 -37.07 14.94 4.59
N ALA A 5 -38.28 15.51 4.60
CA ALA A 5 -39.33 15.13 5.54
C ALA A 5 -39.93 13.76 5.20
N ASP A 6 -40.06 13.45 3.90
CA ASP A 6 -40.43 12.13 3.40
C ASP A 6 -39.43 11.05 3.88
N LEU A 7 -38.13 11.35 3.83
CA LEU A 7 -37.07 10.47 4.33
C LEU A 7 -37.20 10.18 5.83
N THR A 8 -37.44 11.20 6.67
CA THR A 8 -37.62 11.02 8.11
C THR A 8 -38.86 10.18 8.43
N ARG A 9 -39.96 10.38 7.68
CA ARG A 9 -41.18 9.60 7.85
C ARG A 9 -40.97 8.13 7.53
N TRP A 10 -40.33 7.84 6.39
CA TRP A 10 -39.98 6.47 6.01
C TRP A 10 -38.98 5.83 6.97
N ALA A 11 -38.04 6.61 7.53
CA ALA A 11 -37.08 6.11 8.52
C ALA A 11 -37.80 5.63 9.79
N GLY A 12 -38.77 6.41 10.29
CA GLY A 12 -39.61 6.02 11.42
C GLY A 12 -40.45 4.77 11.15
N TRP A 13 -41.10 4.71 9.97
CA TRP A 13 -41.90 3.53 9.58
C TRP A 13 -41.08 2.25 9.42
N LEU A 14 -39.84 2.36 8.96
CA LEU A 14 -38.93 1.22 8.77
C LEU A 14 -38.12 0.89 10.02
N GLY A 15 -38.34 1.58 11.15
CA GLY A 15 -37.59 1.36 12.40
C GLY A 15 -36.10 1.67 12.28
N TRP A 16 -35.73 2.66 11.44
CA TRP A 16 -34.33 3.05 11.26
C TRP A 16 -33.89 4.04 12.34
N GLU A 17 -33.44 3.52 13.49
CA GLU A 17 -33.08 4.34 14.65
C GLU A 17 -31.61 4.84 14.62
N LYS A 18 -30.70 4.07 14.03
CA LYS A 18 -29.26 4.40 14.00
C LYS A 18 -28.67 4.20 12.61
N ALA A 19 -28.18 5.28 12.03
CA ALA A 19 -27.43 5.25 10.79
C ALA A 19 -26.02 4.68 11.02
N ARG A 20 -25.57 3.80 10.12
CA ARG A 20 -24.16 3.37 10.07
C ARG A 20 -23.38 4.42 9.30
N ALA A 21 -22.30 4.94 9.89
CA ALA A 21 -21.35 5.78 9.18
C ALA A 21 -20.70 4.99 8.04
N GLY A 22 -20.45 5.66 6.92
CA GLY A 22 -19.87 5.03 5.75
C GLY A 22 -20.13 5.79 4.46
N ARG A 23 -19.49 5.31 3.39
CA ARG A 23 -19.71 5.83 2.04
C ARG A 23 -20.66 4.92 1.28
N PHE A 24 -21.76 5.48 0.80
CA PHE A 24 -22.82 4.75 0.09
C PHE A 24 -22.96 5.26 -1.35
N LYS A 25 -23.13 4.35 -2.30
CA LYS A 25 -23.42 4.71 -3.69
C LYS A 25 -24.93 4.79 -3.87
N ILE A 26 -25.43 6.02 -4.01
CA ILE A 26 -26.84 6.28 -4.27
C ILE A 26 -27.07 6.26 -5.79
N GLN A 27 -28.08 5.53 -6.25
CA GLN A 27 -28.47 5.51 -7.66
C GLN A 27 -29.49 6.63 -7.95
N PRO A 28 -29.42 7.25 -9.15
CA PRO A 28 -30.49 8.11 -9.62
C PRO A 28 -31.84 7.39 -9.57
N ASN A 29 -32.90 8.12 -9.22
CA ASN A 29 -34.30 7.66 -9.18
C ASN A 29 -34.69 6.68 -8.06
N TRP A 30 -33.83 6.42 -7.06
CA TRP A 30 -34.28 5.69 -5.87
C TRP A 30 -35.42 6.43 -5.13
N SER A 31 -36.41 5.65 -4.74
CA SER A 31 -37.44 6.04 -3.78
C SER A 31 -36.85 6.18 -2.37
N SER A 32 -37.55 6.91 -1.50
CA SER A 32 -37.14 7.07 -0.09
C SER A 32 -37.08 5.72 0.62
N TYR A 33 -37.97 4.78 0.28
CA TYR A 33 -37.93 3.39 0.76
C TYR A 33 -36.65 2.67 0.34
N GLU A 34 -36.29 2.71 -0.94
CA GLU A 34 -35.09 2.03 -1.47
C GLU A 34 -33.80 2.59 -0.86
N LEU A 35 -33.71 3.92 -0.73
CA LEU A 35 -32.57 4.58 -0.11
C LEU A 35 -32.41 4.14 1.36
N ILE A 36 -33.48 4.22 2.16
CA ILE A 36 -33.41 3.84 3.58
C ILE A 36 -33.09 2.37 3.74
N LYS A 37 -33.70 1.50 2.92
CA LYS A 37 -33.39 0.07 2.93
C LYS A 37 -31.93 -0.20 2.60
N HIS A 38 -31.36 0.50 1.61
CA HIS A 38 -29.94 0.38 1.29
C HIS A 38 -29.03 0.86 2.44
N LEU A 39 -29.36 2.00 3.06
CA LEU A 39 -28.62 2.52 4.23
C LEU A 39 -28.73 1.61 5.46
N GLN A 40 -29.91 1.04 5.72
CA GLN A 40 -30.15 0.07 6.79
C GLN A 40 -29.31 -1.20 6.63
N LYS A 41 -29.21 -1.72 5.40
CA LYS A 41 -28.34 -2.87 5.11
C LYS A 41 -26.86 -2.58 5.40
N GLY A 42 -26.46 -1.30 5.34
CA GLY A 42 -25.08 -0.90 5.58
C GLY A 42 -24.13 -1.35 4.46
N GLU A 43 -24.64 -1.52 3.24
CA GLU A 43 -23.89 -1.91 2.04
C GLU A 43 -22.98 -0.75 1.58
N GLN A 44 -21.86 -0.55 2.28
CA GLN A 44 -20.89 0.47 1.93
C GLN A 44 -20.22 0.16 0.60
N SER A 45 -19.95 1.21 -0.17
CA SER A 45 -19.13 1.11 -1.39
C SER A 45 -17.66 1.29 -1.02
N PRO A 46 -16.77 0.33 -1.40
CA PRO A 46 -15.36 0.49 -1.13
C PRO A 46 -14.77 1.66 -1.93
N VAL A 47 -13.71 2.24 -1.39
CA VAL A 47 -12.89 3.28 -2.01
C VAL A 47 -11.55 2.69 -2.42
N LYS A 48 -11.00 3.19 -3.53
CA LYS A 48 -9.72 2.73 -4.07
C LYS A 48 -8.59 3.60 -3.52
N VAL A 49 -7.81 3.03 -2.60
CA VAL A 49 -6.54 3.60 -2.15
C VAL A 49 -5.46 3.10 -3.09
N VAL A 50 -4.93 4.02 -3.91
CA VAL A 50 -3.84 3.70 -4.84
C VAL A 50 -2.52 4.03 -4.16
N LEU A 51 -1.71 3.03 -3.84
CA LEU A 51 -0.33 3.21 -3.40
C LEU A 51 0.57 2.98 -4.61
N ASN A 52 1.46 3.94 -4.85
CA ASN A 52 2.41 3.83 -5.95
C ASN A 52 3.79 3.84 -5.32
N ASN A 53 4.24 5.05 -5.02
CA ASN A 53 5.64 5.43 -5.04
C ASN A 53 5.85 6.40 -3.87
N GLU A 54 5.27 6.09 -2.72
CA GLU A 54 5.42 6.91 -1.50
C GLU A 54 6.72 6.54 -0.78
N ARG A 55 7.51 7.56 -0.40
CA ARG A 55 8.86 7.46 0.21
C ARG A 55 8.85 7.25 1.69
N THR A 56 7.95 7.95 2.36
CA THR A 56 7.93 8.03 3.80
C THR A 56 6.56 7.58 4.31
N PRO A 57 6.48 7.12 5.57
CA PRO A 57 5.20 6.82 6.20
C PRO A 57 4.25 8.03 6.16
N ALA A 58 4.78 9.24 6.33
CA ALA A 58 4.01 10.48 6.24
C ALA A 58 3.37 10.71 4.86
N GLN A 59 4.07 10.38 3.77
CA GLN A 59 3.48 10.47 2.43
C GLN A 59 2.37 9.43 2.22
N VAL A 60 2.54 8.22 2.75
CA VAL A 60 1.48 7.20 2.74
C VAL A 60 0.27 7.71 3.52
N ALA A 61 0.48 8.20 4.74
CA ALA A 61 -0.59 8.76 5.58
C ALA A 61 -1.33 9.90 4.87
N ALA A 62 -0.60 10.87 4.30
CA ALA A 62 -1.18 11.98 3.56
C ALA A 62 -1.98 11.53 2.33
N LYS A 63 -1.56 10.47 1.64
CA LYS A 63 -2.28 9.94 0.48
C LYS A 63 -3.53 9.17 0.88
N VAL A 64 -3.42 8.35 1.91
CA VAL A 64 -4.54 7.54 2.44
C VAL A 64 -5.63 8.44 3.01
N ALA A 65 -5.25 9.49 3.76
CA ALA A 65 -6.16 10.48 4.33
C ALA A 65 -6.96 11.29 3.28
N LYS A 66 -6.49 11.37 2.02
CA LYS A 66 -7.28 11.96 0.92
C LYS A 66 -8.43 11.07 0.45
N THR A 67 -8.40 9.79 0.82
CA THR A 67 -9.32 8.76 0.30
C THR A 67 -10.20 8.17 1.39
N LEU A 68 -9.66 8.04 2.61
CA LEU A 68 -10.36 7.56 3.81
C LEU A 68 -10.89 8.72 4.66
N GLU A 69 -11.71 8.41 5.65
CA GLU A 69 -12.35 9.37 6.55
C GLU A 69 -11.36 10.11 7.46
N LEU A 70 -10.38 9.38 8.01
CA LEU A 70 -9.46 9.90 9.00
C LEU A 70 -8.31 10.70 8.39
N ASP A 71 -7.82 11.66 9.16
CA ASP A 71 -6.72 12.52 8.76
C ASP A 71 -5.36 11.80 8.77
N SER A 72 -4.35 12.46 8.21
CA SER A 72 -2.99 11.89 8.16
C SER A 72 -2.32 11.75 9.52
N ALA A 73 -2.76 12.49 10.55
CA ALA A 73 -2.18 12.39 11.89
C ALA A 73 -2.59 11.08 12.55
N ALA A 74 -3.83 10.63 12.37
CA ALA A 74 -4.32 9.34 12.84
C ALA A 74 -3.50 8.17 12.25
N PHE A 75 -3.23 8.19 10.95
CA PHE A 75 -2.37 7.17 10.31
C PHE A 75 -0.93 7.23 10.80
N ASN A 76 -0.35 8.44 10.92
CA ASN A 76 1.01 8.59 11.40
C ASN A 76 1.19 8.09 12.85
N ALA A 77 0.20 8.30 13.71
CA ALA A 77 0.25 7.81 15.10
C ALA A 77 0.45 6.29 15.12
N VAL A 78 -0.35 5.55 14.35
CA VAL A 78 -0.24 4.09 14.21
C VAL A 78 1.06 3.66 13.54
N PHE A 79 1.57 4.43 12.58
CA PHE A 79 2.85 4.14 11.91
C PHE A 79 4.06 4.30 12.83
N THR A 80 3.93 5.05 13.92
CA THR A 80 5.00 5.28 14.90
C THR A 80 4.82 4.52 16.21
N ASP A 81 3.67 3.87 16.41
CA ASP A 81 3.39 3.07 17.60
C ASP A 81 4.18 1.76 17.55
N THR A 82 5.31 1.72 18.27
CA THR A 82 6.19 0.55 18.31
C THR A 82 5.50 -0.68 18.92
N ALA A 83 4.61 -0.50 19.91
CA ALA A 83 3.91 -1.63 20.53
C ALA A 83 2.93 -2.26 19.55
N PHE A 84 2.22 -1.45 18.76
CA PHE A 84 1.35 -1.95 17.71
C PHE A 84 2.15 -2.60 16.57
N LEU A 85 3.25 -1.99 16.13
CA LEU A 85 4.14 -2.57 15.12
C LEU A 85 4.71 -3.93 15.55
N ASP A 86 5.10 -4.07 16.82
CA ASP A 86 5.58 -5.32 17.40
C ASP A 86 4.49 -6.39 17.41
N SER A 87 3.23 -6.02 17.68
CA SER A 87 2.08 -6.94 17.59
C SER A 87 1.90 -7.51 16.18
N LEU A 88 2.30 -6.75 15.15
CA LEU A 88 2.31 -7.16 13.75
C LEU A 88 3.61 -7.87 13.33
N GLN A 89 4.57 -8.05 14.25
CA GLN A 89 5.93 -8.54 13.99
C GLN A 89 6.62 -7.72 12.89
N LEU A 90 6.41 -6.41 12.90
CA LEU A 90 6.90 -5.49 11.89
C LEU A 90 7.92 -4.55 12.54
N ALA A 91 9.19 -4.70 12.19
CA ALA A 91 10.20 -3.75 12.65
C ALA A 91 9.89 -2.34 12.09
N PRO A 92 10.08 -1.25 12.86
CA PRO A 92 9.85 0.12 12.37
C PRO A 92 10.63 0.44 11.09
N THR A 93 11.85 -0.10 10.94
CA THR A 93 12.68 0.04 9.75
C THR A 93 12.12 -0.67 8.51
N ALA A 94 11.27 -1.68 8.71
CA ALA A 94 10.62 -2.45 7.65
C ALA A 94 9.23 -1.92 7.28
N LEU A 95 8.71 -0.88 7.97
CA LEU A 95 7.38 -0.34 7.74
C LEU A 95 7.13 0.01 6.26
N MET A 96 8.08 0.68 5.61
CA MET A 96 7.92 1.01 4.19
C MET A 96 7.86 -0.23 3.28
N CYS A 97 8.33 -1.39 3.72
CA CYS A 97 8.26 -2.61 2.93
C CYS A 97 6.84 -3.17 2.80
N VAL A 98 5.94 -2.87 3.76
CA VAL A 98 4.56 -3.41 3.70
C VAL A 98 3.65 -2.64 2.76
N PHE A 99 3.99 -1.39 2.44
CA PHE A 99 3.26 -0.56 1.48
C PHE A 99 3.66 -0.90 0.05
N LEU A 100 3.15 -2.05 -0.43
CA LEU A 100 3.40 -2.49 -1.79
C LEU A 100 2.63 -1.61 -2.80
N PRO A 101 3.23 -1.28 -3.95
CA PRO A 101 2.57 -0.52 -5.02
C PRO A 101 1.39 -1.30 -5.59
N ASN A 102 0.16 -0.87 -5.31
CA ASN A 102 -1.06 -1.48 -5.81
C ASN A 102 -2.27 -0.56 -5.63
N THR A 103 -3.40 -0.93 -6.23
CA THR A 103 -4.70 -0.38 -5.88
C THR A 103 -5.41 -1.30 -4.89
N TYR A 104 -5.71 -0.78 -3.70
CA TYR A 104 -6.37 -1.49 -2.62
C TYR A 104 -7.77 -0.95 -2.37
N GLU A 105 -8.75 -1.84 -2.22
CA GLU A 105 -10.15 -1.46 -1.96
C GLU A 105 -10.44 -1.47 -0.46
N PHE A 106 -10.71 -0.32 0.15
CA PHE A 106 -10.99 -0.16 1.58
C PHE A 106 -12.42 0.34 1.80
N PHE A 107 -13.00 0.12 2.97
CA PHE A 107 -14.17 0.91 3.37
C PHE A 107 -13.71 2.33 3.75
N TRP A 108 -14.52 3.34 3.44
CA TRP A 108 -14.14 4.74 3.64
C TRP A 108 -13.79 5.06 5.10
N ASN A 109 -14.52 4.45 6.04
CA ASN A 109 -14.34 4.56 7.48
C ASN A 109 -13.37 3.50 8.06
N THR A 110 -12.39 3.04 7.27
CA THR A 110 -11.41 2.07 7.78
C THR A 110 -10.49 2.74 8.79
N GLU A 111 -10.42 2.18 10.00
CA GLU A 111 -9.49 2.62 11.05
C GLU A 111 -8.02 2.41 10.66
N PRO A 112 -7.09 3.24 11.18
CA PRO A 112 -5.68 3.20 10.75
C PRO A 112 -4.96 1.89 11.12
N GLU A 113 -5.31 1.28 12.26
CA GLU A 113 -4.81 -0.03 12.69
C GLU A 113 -5.19 -1.11 11.69
N LYS A 114 -6.48 -1.14 11.30
CA LYS A 114 -7.01 -2.08 10.30
C LYS A 114 -6.38 -1.86 8.92
N PHE A 115 -6.07 -0.61 8.58
CA PHE A 115 -5.32 -0.29 7.37
C PHE A 115 -3.94 -0.94 7.40
N LEU A 116 -3.16 -0.72 8.46
CA LEU A 116 -1.79 -1.26 8.56
C LEU A 116 -1.76 -2.79 8.70
N GLU A 117 -2.70 -3.38 9.44
CA GLU A 117 -2.92 -4.83 9.49
C GLU A 117 -3.12 -5.42 8.09
N ARG A 118 -3.99 -4.78 7.30
CA ARG A 118 -4.24 -5.23 5.94
C ARG A 118 -3.00 -5.09 5.06
N MET A 119 -2.25 -3.99 5.14
CA MET A 119 -1.03 -3.82 4.35
C MET A 119 0.02 -4.88 4.72
N THR A 120 0.18 -5.16 6.01
CA THR A 120 1.04 -6.24 6.50
C THR A 120 0.59 -7.60 5.99
N LYS A 121 -0.72 -7.87 5.96
CA LYS A 121 -1.28 -9.11 5.40
C LYS A 121 -1.00 -9.25 3.90
N GLU A 122 -1.18 -8.18 3.12
CA GLU A 122 -0.89 -8.18 1.69
C GLU A 122 0.62 -8.37 1.42
N TYR A 123 1.49 -7.77 2.23
CA TYR A 123 2.93 -8.02 2.18
C TYR A 123 3.29 -9.49 2.43
N ARG A 124 2.75 -10.09 3.49
CA ARG A 124 2.98 -11.52 3.78
C ARG A 124 2.45 -12.41 2.67
N LYS A 125 1.28 -12.09 2.10
CA LYS A 125 0.71 -12.81 0.95
C LYS A 125 1.56 -12.67 -0.31
N PHE A 126 2.16 -11.49 -0.52
CA PHE A 126 3.09 -11.29 -1.62
C PHE A 126 4.30 -12.22 -1.48
N TRP A 127 4.86 -12.34 -0.27
CA TRP A 127 5.99 -13.21 0.05
C TRP A 127 5.60 -14.69 0.26
N ASN A 128 5.14 -15.33 -0.81
CA ASN A 128 4.92 -16.78 -0.84
C ASN A 128 6.23 -17.58 -0.87
N ASP A 129 6.13 -18.90 -0.65
CA ASP A 129 7.28 -19.82 -0.57
C ASP A 129 8.23 -19.71 -1.77
N ASN A 130 7.70 -19.53 -2.98
CA ASN A 130 8.50 -19.40 -4.20
C ASN A 130 9.31 -18.09 -4.19
N ARG A 131 8.68 -16.95 -3.91
CA ARG A 131 9.40 -15.66 -3.85
C ARG A 131 10.41 -15.65 -2.71
N THR A 132 10.03 -16.19 -1.55
CA THR A 132 10.91 -16.29 -0.38
C THR A 132 12.12 -17.18 -0.65
N ALA A 133 11.93 -18.36 -1.25
CA ALA A 133 13.03 -19.25 -1.63
C ALA A 133 13.98 -18.60 -2.64
N ARG A 134 13.43 -17.86 -3.61
CA ARG A 134 14.21 -17.13 -4.60
C ARG A 134 15.03 -15.98 -3.99
N ALA A 135 14.46 -15.18 -3.09
CA ALA A 135 15.22 -14.16 -2.37
C ALA A 135 16.34 -14.78 -1.54
N LYS A 136 16.05 -15.89 -0.84
CA LYS A 136 17.04 -16.66 -0.09
C LYS A 136 18.16 -17.20 -0.98
N SER A 137 17.86 -17.66 -2.21
CA SER A 137 18.87 -18.09 -3.18
C SER A 137 19.81 -16.96 -3.63
N GLY A 138 19.38 -15.70 -3.47
CA GLY A 138 20.16 -14.50 -3.71
C GLY A 138 20.87 -13.97 -2.47
N ASN A 139 20.87 -14.72 -1.36
CA ASN A 139 21.33 -14.29 -0.04
C ASN A 139 20.65 -13.01 0.47
N MET A 140 19.37 -12.82 0.16
CA MET A 140 18.59 -11.66 0.58
C MET A 140 17.40 -12.06 1.45
N THR A 141 17.11 -11.24 2.46
CA THR A 141 15.79 -11.25 3.13
C THR A 141 14.73 -10.59 2.24
N PRO A 142 13.43 -10.83 2.50
CA PRO A 142 12.34 -10.10 1.87
C PRO A 142 12.50 -8.58 1.86
N GLU A 143 12.89 -8.00 3.00
CA GLU A 143 13.08 -6.56 3.18
C GLU A 143 14.25 -6.04 2.33
N GLN A 144 15.35 -6.81 2.27
CA GLN A 144 16.50 -6.48 1.42
C GLN A 144 16.14 -6.53 -0.06
N ALA A 145 15.33 -7.51 -0.48
CA ALA A 145 14.87 -7.60 -1.86
C ALA A 145 13.93 -6.43 -2.24
N VAL A 146 13.04 -6.01 -1.34
CA VAL A 146 12.20 -4.80 -1.52
C VAL A 146 13.08 -3.55 -1.63
N THR A 147 14.08 -3.43 -0.77
CA THR A 147 15.02 -2.31 -0.77
C THR A 147 15.81 -2.25 -2.08
N MET A 148 16.37 -3.40 -2.51
CA MET A 148 17.08 -3.54 -3.78
C MET A 148 16.17 -3.17 -4.97
N ALA A 149 14.92 -3.62 -4.96
CA ALA A 149 13.93 -3.22 -5.97
C ALA A 149 13.73 -1.71 -6.01
N SER A 150 13.68 -1.06 -4.85
CA SER A 150 13.49 0.38 -4.83
C SER A 150 14.69 1.18 -5.35
N ILE A 151 15.90 0.65 -5.18
CA ILE A 151 17.13 1.26 -5.71
C ILE A 151 17.17 1.11 -7.22
N VAL A 152 16.96 -0.11 -7.73
CA VAL A 152 16.99 -0.41 -9.18
C VAL A 152 15.99 0.46 -9.93
N GLU A 153 14.78 0.62 -9.40
CA GLU A 153 13.77 1.42 -10.07
C GLU A 153 14.10 2.91 -10.04
N GLY A 154 14.77 3.38 -8.98
CA GLY A 154 15.22 4.75 -8.84
C GLY A 154 16.21 5.18 -9.91
N GLU A 155 17.00 4.24 -10.45
CA GLU A 155 18.08 4.55 -11.38
C GLU A 155 17.63 4.75 -12.82
N THR A 156 16.59 4.04 -13.26
CA THR A 156 16.16 4.15 -14.65
C THR A 156 14.65 4.12 -14.80
N ARG A 157 14.14 5.03 -15.62
CA ARG A 157 12.74 5.10 -16.06
C ARG A 157 12.47 4.17 -17.24
N HIS A 158 13.52 3.67 -17.91
CA HIS A 158 13.44 2.83 -19.10
C HIS A 158 13.33 1.35 -18.72
N ASN A 159 12.23 0.71 -19.10
CA ASN A 159 11.92 -0.67 -18.68
C ASN A 159 12.92 -1.72 -19.19
N ASP A 160 13.54 -1.46 -20.33
CA ASP A 160 14.50 -2.30 -21.04
C ASP A 160 15.89 -2.31 -20.38
N GLU A 161 16.30 -1.23 -19.73
CA GLU A 161 17.59 -1.17 -19.00
C GLU A 161 17.51 -1.78 -17.60
N ARG A 162 16.32 -1.86 -17.01
CA ARG A 162 16.09 -2.30 -15.61
C ARG A 162 16.69 -3.67 -15.29
N PRO A 163 16.58 -4.71 -16.14
CA PRO A 163 17.23 -6.00 -15.86
C PRO A 163 18.75 -5.89 -15.78
N LYS A 164 19.36 -5.07 -16.64
CA LYS A 164 20.82 -4.87 -16.66
C LYS A 164 21.29 -4.10 -15.42
N VAL A 165 20.57 -3.05 -15.03
CA VAL A 165 20.81 -2.30 -13.79
C VAL A 165 20.67 -3.20 -12.56
N ALA A 166 19.61 -4.01 -12.50
CA ALA A 166 19.43 -5.01 -11.44
C ALA A 166 20.59 -6.01 -11.39
N ALA A 167 21.10 -6.46 -12.54
CA ALA A 167 22.24 -7.37 -12.63
C ALA A 167 23.47 -6.81 -11.92
N VAL A 168 23.78 -5.54 -12.21
CA VAL A 168 24.95 -4.84 -11.65
C VAL A 168 24.85 -4.75 -10.14
N TYR A 169 23.71 -4.31 -9.59
CA TYR A 169 23.55 -4.20 -8.14
C TYR A 169 23.52 -5.55 -7.43
N LEU A 170 22.91 -6.57 -8.03
CA LEU A 170 22.93 -7.93 -7.47
C LEU A 170 24.36 -8.50 -7.45
N ASN A 171 25.17 -8.23 -8.48
CA ASN A 171 26.56 -8.64 -8.52
C ASN A 171 27.39 -7.89 -7.47
N ARG A 172 27.21 -6.57 -7.33
CA ARG A 172 27.87 -5.78 -6.27
C ARG A 172 27.51 -6.30 -4.87
N TYR A 173 26.23 -6.57 -4.63
CA TYR A 173 25.75 -7.10 -3.36
C TYR A 173 26.39 -8.45 -3.03
N LYS A 174 26.41 -9.39 -3.98
CA LYS A 174 27.01 -10.71 -3.79
C LYS A 174 28.52 -10.66 -3.51
N ASN A 175 29.22 -9.70 -4.12
CA ASN A 175 30.65 -9.49 -3.95
C ASN A 175 31.00 -8.56 -2.77
N ASN A 176 30.05 -8.24 -1.89
CA ASN A 176 30.22 -7.34 -0.76
C ASN A 176 30.80 -5.96 -1.15
N MET A 177 30.43 -5.46 -2.33
CA MET A 177 30.83 -4.15 -2.84
C MET A 177 29.79 -3.09 -2.47
N LYS A 178 30.23 -1.86 -2.24
CA LYS A 178 29.32 -0.71 -2.08
C LYS A 178 28.43 -0.59 -3.33
N LEU A 179 27.13 -0.39 -3.13
CA LEU A 179 26.20 -0.23 -4.25
C LEU A 179 26.44 1.06 -5.02
N GLN A 180 26.81 2.15 -4.34
CA GLN A 180 27.05 3.47 -4.96
C GLN A 180 25.93 3.87 -5.91
N ALA A 181 24.70 3.87 -5.40
CA ALA A 181 23.49 4.16 -6.17
C ALA A 181 22.98 5.56 -5.82
N ASP A 182 22.80 6.41 -6.82
CA ASP A 182 22.40 7.80 -6.64
C ASP A 182 21.04 7.95 -5.93
N PRO A 183 20.04 7.07 -6.18
CA PRO A 183 18.77 7.08 -5.45
C PRO A 183 18.93 6.96 -3.93
N THR A 184 20.00 6.34 -3.44
CA THR A 184 20.25 6.22 -1.99
C THR A 184 20.69 7.53 -1.37
N VAL A 185 21.52 8.31 -2.08
CA VAL A 185 21.94 9.66 -1.65
C VAL A 185 20.74 10.60 -1.71
N GLN A 186 19.99 10.56 -2.80
CA GLN A 186 18.78 11.36 -2.97
C GLN A 186 17.70 11.04 -1.93
N TYR A 187 17.61 9.77 -1.49
CA TYR A 187 16.73 9.39 -0.38
C TYR A 187 17.22 9.98 0.95
N ALA A 188 18.53 9.90 1.22
CA ALA A 188 19.12 10.43 2.44
C ALA A 188 18.98 11.96 2.56
N LEU A 189 19.07 12.68 1.43
CA LEU A 189 18.90 14.14 1.37
C LEU A 189 17.42 14.57 1.25
N MET A 190 16.48 13.63 1.14
CA MET A 190 15.05 13.88 0.88
C MET A 190 14.79 14.70 -0.40
N GLU A 191 15.66 14.62 -1.40
CA GLU A 191 15.67 15.47 -2.60
C GLU A 191 14.73 15.05 -3.73
N ILE A 192 14.01 13.93 -3.59
CA ILE A 192 12.95 13.57 -4.56
C ILE A 192 11.65 13.28 -3.84
N GLU A 193 10.57 13.66 -4.50
CA GLU A 193 9.22 13.62 -3.95
C GLU A 193 8.61 12.20 -3.90
N LYS A 194 9.07 11.22 -4.71
CA LYS A 194 8.40 9.91 -4.89
C LYS A 194 9.36 8.73 -4.82
N ARG A 195 9.09 7.73 -3.97
CA ARG A 195 9.80 6.43 -3.92
C ARG A 195 9.69 5.78 -5.28
N VAL A 196 10.65 4.96 -5.65
CA VAL A 196 10.55 4.26 -6.91
C VAL A 196 10.48 2.79 -6.53
N LEU A 197 9.30 2.20 -6.55
CA LEU A 197 9.06 0.78 -6.26
C LEU A 197 7.81 0.34 -7.03
N SER A 198 7.86 -0.82 -7.68
CA SER A 198 6.77 -1.46 -8.41
C SER A 198 6.85 -2.98 -8.23
N VAL A 199 5.67 -3.59 -8.08
CA VAL A 199 5.51 -5.03 -7.82
C VAL A 199 6.07 -5.90 -8.95
N ALA A 200 6.04 -5.40 -10.19
CA ALA A 200 6.64 -6.06 -11.33
C ALA A 200 8.16 -6.21 -11.16
N PHE A 201 8.84 -5.19 -10.62
CA PHE A 201 10.29 -5.21 -10.42
C PHE A 201 10.71 -6.01 -9.21
N LEU A 202 9.93 -5.93 -8.12
CA LEU A 202 10.15 -6.81 -6.97
C LEU A 202 10.12 -8.28 -7.41
N THR A 203 9.17 -8.65 -8.27
CA THR A 203 9.10 -10.01 -8.83
C THR A 203 10.27 -10.31 -9.77
N ALA A 204 10.72 -9.35 -10.58
CA ALA A 204 11.83 -9.52 -11.53
C ALA A 204 13.16 -9.82 -10.81
N ILE A 205 13.51 -9.04 -9.77
CA ILE A 205 14.74 -9.19 -8.99
C ILE A 205 14.81 -10.57 -8.33
N ILE A 206 13.70 -11.00 -7.77
CA ILE A 206 13.58 -12.31 -7.14
C ILE A 206 13.65 -13.42 -8.21
N SER A 207 13.10 -13.22 -9.41
CA SER A 207 13.01 -14.25 -10.46
C SER A 207 14.28 -14.56 -11.24
N ARG A 208 15.38 -13.81 -11.06
CA ARG A 208 16.60 -13.90 -11.91
C ARG A 208 16.31 -13.91 -13.42
N ARG A 209 15.22 -13.29 -13.89
CA ARG A 209 15.01 -12.99 -15.32
C ARG A 209 15.90 -11.81 -15.74
N ILE A 210 17.18 -11.99 -15.50
CA ILE A 210 18.27 -11.15 -15.99
C ILE A 210 19.11 -12.17 -16.76
N PRO A 211 19.25 -12.03 -18.08
CA PRO A 211 20.10 -12.95 -18.83
C PRO A 211 21.46 -12.98 -18.15
N THR A 212 21.89 -14.20 -17.82
CA THR A 212 23.24 -14.47 -17.35
C THR A 212 24.17 -14.03 -18.48
N ILE A 213 24.66 -12.80 -18.41
CA ILE A 213 25.83 -12.43 -19.21
C ILE A 213 26.99 -13.11 -18.49
N LEU A 214 27.34 -14.27 -19.04
CA LEU A 214 28.57 -14.99 -18.79
C LEU A 214 29.77 -14.05 -18.97
N THR A 215 30.78 -14.31 -18.14
CA THR A 215 32.19 -13.85 -18.16
C THR A 215 32.45 -12.36 -17.96
#